data_AF-A0A2H5NNI7-F1
#
_entry.id   AF-A0A2H5NNI7-F1
#
_cell.length_a   1.000
_cell.length_b   1.000
_cell.length_c   1.000
_cell.angle_alpha   90.00
_cell.angle_beta   90.00
_cell.angle_gamma   90.00
#
_symmetry.space_group_name_H-M   'P 1'
#
loop_
_entity.id
_entity.type
_entity.pdbx_description
1 polymer ?
#
loop_
_entity_poly.entity_id
_entity_poly.type
_entity_poly.pdbx_seq_one_letter_code
_entity_poly.pdbx_strand_id
1 'polypeptide(L)'
;MVSPNPENRVSGIKLSSVVPAKATGNQDYELKNIDLAMKLHYIKGVYFFNREAVRGLTIFDLKRPMFQLLDIFYTASGRIRRPETAGAGRPFIKCNDGGVRIVEAFCDDQTIAEWLAMDHESRDDCLAYGSELGPDLAFSPLVFVQVIILVT
;
A
#
# COMPACT_ATOMS: atom_id res chain seq x y z
N MET A 1 -15.69 0.17 31.49
CA MET A 1 -15.23 1.03 30.37
C MET A 1 -14.81 0.09 29.26
N VAL A 2 -15.47 0.13 28.11
CA VAL A 2 -15.09 -0.68 26.94
C VAL A 2 -13.96 0.07 26.25
N SER A 3 -12.79 -0.56 26.13
CA SER A 3 -11.69 -0.02 25.34
C SER A 3 -12.18 0.14 23.89
N PRO A 4 -12.06 1.32 23.25
CA PRO A 4 -12.53 1.49 21.89
C PRO A 4 -11.75 0.54 20.98
N ASN A 5 -12.49 -0.19 20.13
CA ASN A 5 -11.94 -1.09 19.13
C ASN A 5 -10.89 -0.30 18.28
N PRO A 6 -9.66 -0.78 18.11
CA PRO A 6 -8.61 -0.07 17.37
C PRO A 6 -9.06 0.39 15.97
N GLU A 7 -9.90 -0.41 15.31
CA GLU A 7 -10.48 -0.15 13.99
C GLU A 7 -11.35 1.12 13.91
N ASN A 8 -11.78 1.68 15.05
CA ASN A 8 -12.72 2.80 15.09
C ASN A 8 -12.07 4.19 15.13
N ARG A 9 -10.72 4.26 15.09
CA ARG A 9 -9.96 5.52 15.23
C ARG A 9 -9.57 6.18 13.91
N VAL A 10 -9.69 5.43 12.82
CA VAL A 10 -9.41 5.91 11.46
C VAL A 10 -10.73 5.93 10.69
N SER A 11 -11.08 7.09 10.13
CA SER A 11 -12.37 7.35 9.49
C SER A 11 -12.19 7.92 8.08
N GLY A 12 -13.31 8.04 7.34
CA GLY A 12 -13.33 8.73 6.04
C GLY A 12 -12.45 8.08 4.96
N ILE A 13 -12.36 6.75 4.96
CA ILE A 13 -11.50 6.00 4.03
C ILE A 13 -11.92 6.28 2.58
N LYS A 14 -10.97 6.76 1.79
CA LYS A 14 -11.12 6.95 0.34
C LYS A 14 -10.05 6.16 -0.40
N LEU A 15 -10.51 5.32 -1.33
CA LEU A 15 -9.65 4.49 -2.16
C LEU A 15 -9.48 5.11 -3.54
N SER A 16 -8.25 5.13 -4.01
CA SER A 16 -7.93 5.48 -5.40
C SER A 16 -6.70 4.69 -5.85
N SER A 17 -6.39 4.71 -7.14
CA SER A 17 -5.17 4.11 -7.66
C SER A 17 -4.35 5.14 -8.40
N VAL A 18 -3.03 5.02 -8.32
CA VAL A 18 -2.10 5.77 -9.17
C VAL A 18 -1.43 4.77 -10.10
N VAL A 19 -1.45 5.09 -11.39
CA VAL A 19 -0.87 4.28 -12.48
C VAL A 19 0.33 5.02 -13.07
N PRO A 20 1.19 4.36 -13.86
CA PRO A 20 2.24 5.03 -14.62
C PRO A 20 1.70 6.20 -15.47
N ALA A 21 2.53 7.22 -15.71
CA ALA A 21 2.15 8.38 -16.53
C ALA A 21 2.04 8.01 -18.02
N LYS A 22 2.73 6.95 -18.44
CA LYS A 22 2.74 6.45 -19.82
C LYS A 22 2.39 4.97 -19.82
N ALA A 23 1.71 4.52 -20.87
CA ALA A 23 1.57 3.09 -21.11
C ALA A 23 2.97 2.48 -21.20
N THR A 24 3.28 1.57 -20.29
CA THR A 24 4.68 1.22 -20.12
C THR A 24 5.16 0.20 -21.15
N GLY A 25 4.24 -0.50 -21.83
CA GLY A 25 4.57 -1.50 -22.86
C GLY A 25 5.50 -2.61 -22.37
N ASN A 26 5.59 -2.76 -21.04
CA ASN A 26 6.67 -3.49 -20.42
C ASN A 26 6.43 -4.99 -20.40
N GLN A 27 7.54 -5.72 -20.52
CA GLN A 27 7.53 -7.17 -20.39
C GLN A 27 7.18 -7.57 -18.95
N ASP A 28 6.43 -8.66 -18.83
CA ASP A 28 6.14 -9.28 -17.54
C ASP A 28 7.44 -9.68 -16.84
N TYR A 29 7.49 -9.50 -15.52
CA TYR A 29 8.68 -9.77 -14.73
C TYR A 29 8.62 -11.16 -14.09
N GLU A 30 9.51 -12.05 -14.51
CA GLU A 30 9.65 -13.38 -13.92
C GLU A 30 10.36 -13.31 -12.55
N LEU A 31 9.71 -13.84 -11.50
CA LEU A 31 10.28 -13.80 -10.14
C LEU A 31 11.45 -14.78 -10.01
N LYS A 32 12.59 -14.33 -9.50
CA LYS A 32 13.81 -15.14 -9.36
C LYS A 32 13.75 -16.01 -8.09
N ASN A 33 14.71 -16.94 -7.94
CA ASN A 33 14.80 -17.80 -6.75
C ASN A 33 14.82 -16.99 -5.44
N ILE A 34 15.53 -15.85 -5.43
CA ILE A 34 15.62 -15.00 -4.23
C ILE A 34 14.29 -14.28 -3.92
N ASP A 35 13.54 -13.87 -4.95
CA ASP A 35 12.22 -13.25 -4.80
C ASP A 35 11.21 -14.23 -4.20
N LEU A 36 11.39 -15.53 -4.48
CA LEU A 36 10.55 -16.63 -3.99
C LEU A 36 11.05 -17.25 -2.68
N ALA A 37 12.18 -16.77 -2.14
CA ALA A 37 12.74 -17.32 -0.90
C ALA A 37 11.91 -16.97 0.34
N MET A 38 11.14 -15.87 0.27
CA MET A 38 10.19 -15.47 1.31
C MET A 38 8.78 -15.99 0.98
N LYS A 39 7.98 -16.22 2.03
CA LYS A 39 6.54 -16.47 1.86
C LYS A 39 5.89 -15.29 1.13
N LEU A 40 4.76 -15.50 0.48
CA LEU A 40 3.97 -14.39 -0.05
C LEU A 40 3.37 -13.60 1.11
N HIS A 41 3.78 -12.35 1.29
CA HIS A 41 3.32 -11.45 2.35
C HIS A 41 3.50 -9.99 1.92
N TYR A 42 2.77 -9.09 2.57
CA TYR A 42 3.09 -7.65 2.53
C TYR A 42 4.05 -7.30 3.64
N ILE A 43 4.98 -6.40 3.35
CA ILE A 43 5.81 -5.74 4.35
C ILE A 43 5.15 -4.41 4.69
N LYS A 44 4.79 -4.22 5.95
CA LYS A 44 4.17 -2.99 6.45
C LYS A 44 5.26 -2.06 7.01
N GLY A 45 5.16 -0.77 6.73
CA GLY A 45 6.01 0.26 7.31
C GLY A 45 5.19 1.52 7.57
N VAL A 46 5.34 2.09 8.77
CA VAL A 46 4.61 3.29 9.21
C VAL A 46 5.60 4.43 9.42
N TYR A 47 5.31 5.59 8.85
CA TYR A 47 6.15 6.78 8.93
C TYR A 47 5.36 7.94 9.54
N PHE A 48 5.93 8.58 10.55
CA PHE A 48 5.33 9.73 11.20
C PHE A 48 6.06 11.00 10.78
N PHE A 49 5.28 12.03 10.45
CA PHE A 49 5.80 13.34 10.06
C PHE A 49 5.24 14.39 11.00
N ASN A 50 6.08 15.35 11.40
CA ASN A 50 5.59 16.50 12.15
C ASN A 50 4.72 17.39 11.26
N ARG A 51 3.88 18.23 11.88
CA ARG A 51 2.94 19.10 11.18
C ARG A 51 3.65 20.07 10.24
N GLU A 52 4.80 20.55 10.65
CA GLU A 52 5.60 21.55 9.93
C GLU A 52 6.12 21.01 8.60
N ALA A 53 6.57 19.75 8.57
CA ALA A 53 7.10 19.11 7.36
C ALA A 53 6.04 18.82 6.30
N VAL A 54 4.77 18.67 6.71
CA VAL A 54 3.65 18.34 5.81
C VAL A 54 2.68 19.50 5.64
N ARG A 55 2.99 20.69 6.17
CA ARG A 55 2.10 21.84 6.14
C ARG A 55 1.84 22.26 4.69
N GLY A 56 0.57 22.26 4.30
CA GLY A 56 0.14 22.64 2.95
C GLY A 56 0.31 21.54 1.90
N LEU A 57 0.83 20.37 2.28
CA LEU A 57 0.91 19.22 1.40
C LEU A 57 -0.50 18.64 1.19
N THR A 58 -0.89 18.45 -0.06
CA THR A 58 -2.14 17.79 -0.41
C THR A 58 -1.89 16.35 -0.83
N ILE A 59 -2.94 15.53 -0.84
CA ILE A 59 -2.85 14.20 -1.43
C ILE A 59 -2.45 14.24 -2.91
N PHE A 60 -2.81 15.30 -3.64
CA PHE A 60 -2.43 15.45 -5.04
C PHE A 60 -0.91 15.62 -5.17
N ASP A 61 -0.30 16.40 -4.28
CA ASP A 61 1.15 16.59 -4.26
C ASP A 61 1.90 15.29 -3.96
N LEU A 62 1.31 14.41 -3.15
CA LEU A 62 1.84 13.07 -2.89
C LEU A 62 1.69 12.14 -4.10
N LYS A 63 0.53 12.15 -4.77
CA LYS A 63 0.25 11.27 -5.93
C LYS A 63 1.02 11.68 -7.18
N ARG A 64 1.22 12.99 -7.39
CA ARG A 64 1.83 13.55 -8.61
C ARG A 64 3.21 12.96 -8.98
N PRO A 65 4.20 12.88 -8.07
CA PRO A 65 5.49 12.28 -8.40
C PRO A 65 5.38 10.77 -8.65
N MET A 66 4.40 10.10 -8.06
CA MET A 66 4.24 8.64 -8.21
C MET A 66 3.98 8.22 -9.65
N PHE A 67 3.28 9.04 -10.47
CA PHE A 67 3.08 8.74 -11.88
C PHE A 67 4.40 8.54 -12.63
N GLN A 68 5.38 9.42 -12.40
CA GLN A 68 6.71 9.33 -13.01
C GLN A 68 7.57 8.23 -12.38
N LEU A 69 7.46 8.04 -11.05
CA LEU A 69 8.15 6.94 -10.38
C LEU A 69 7.68 5.58 -10.90
N LEU A 70 6.40 5.43 -11.21
CA LEU A 70 5.84 4.20 -11.75
C LEU A 70 6.19 3.98 -13.23
N ASP A 71 6.60 5.00 -13.98
CA ASP A 71 7.23 4.79 -15.30
C ASP A 71 8.58 4.05 -15.13
N ILE A 72 9.32 4.36 -14.06
CA ILE A 72 10.65 3.78 -13.76
C ILE A 72 10.50 2.41 -13.06
N PHE A 73 9.65 2.35 -12.03
CA PHE A 73 9.39 1.18 -11.20
C PHE A 73 8.07 0.51 -11.57
N TYR A 74 7.87 0.29 -12.87
CA TYR A 74 6.62 -0.21 -13.44
C TYR A 74 6.11 -1.52 -12.84
N THR A 75 7.01 -2.40 -12.38
CA THR A 75 6.64 -3.68 -11.75
C THR A 75 5.76 -3.47 -10.51
N ALA A 76 5.94 -2.37 -9.77
CA ALA A 76 5.12 -2.03 -8.60
C ALA A 76 3.64 -1.82 -8.95
N SER A 77 3.35 -1.46 -10.20
CA SER A 77 1.98 -1.26 -10.70
C SER A 77 1.33 -2.54 -11.24
N GLY A 78 2.06 -3.65 -11.28
CA GLY A 78 1.60 -4.93 -11.82
C GLY A 78 0.74 -5.76 -10.87
N ARG A 79 0.51 -7.03 -11.24
CA ARG A 79 -0.19 -8.05 -10.42
C ARG A 79 0.54 -9.37 -10.47
N ILE A 80 0.59 -10.09 -9.34
CA ILE A 80 1.16 -11.44 -9.32
C ILE A 80 0.22 -12.39 -10.06
N ARG A 81 0.81 -13.20 -10.94
CA ARG A 81 0.13 -14.28 -11.65
C ARG A 81 0.87 -15.59 -11.41
N ARG A 82 0.09 -16.67 -11.40
CA ARG A 82 0.60 -18.04 -11.47
C ARG A 82 0.17 -18.60 -12.81
N PRO A 83 1.04 -19.27 -13.57
CA PRO A 83 0.64 -19.90 -14.82
C PRO A 83 -0.47 -20.93 -14.57
N GLU A 84 -1.43 -20.98 -15.49
CA GLU A 84 -2.62 -21.83 -15.40
C GLU A 84 -2.30 -23.33 -15.54
N THR A 85 -1.13 -23.67 -16.09
CA THR A 85 -0.65 -25.05 -16.16
C THR A 85 -0.30 -25.57 -14.77
N ALA A 86 -1.19 -26.43 -14.26
CA ALA A 86 -1.10 -27.05 -12.95
C ALA A 86 0.30 -27.58 -12.64
N GLY A 87 1.00 -26.92 -11.71
CA GLY A 87 2.18 -27.44 -11.02
C GLY A 87 3.56 -27.10 -11.58
N ALA A 88 3.69 -26.45 -12.75
CA ALA A 88 5.00 -26.23 -13.39
C ALA A 88 5.39 -24.76 -13.64
N GLY A 89 4.45 -23.84 -13.43
CA GLY A 89 4.63 -22.44 -13.76
C GLY A 89 5.31 -21.61 -12.68
N ARG A 90 6.41 -20.94 -13.01
CA ARG A 90 7.03 -19.96 -12.14
C ARG A 90 6.11 -18.75 -11.96
N PRO A 91 5.82 -18.29 -10.73
CA PRO A 91 5.06 -17.06 -10.53
C PRO A 91 5.79 -15.86 -11.12
N PHE A 92 5.03 -14.91 -11.64
CA PHE A 92 5.56 -13.72 -12.29
C PHE A 92 4.67 -12.51 -11.98
N ILE A 93 5.21 -11.32 -12.18
CA ILE A 93 4.45 -10.08 -12.12
C ILE A 93 3.98 -9.76 -13.54
N LYS A 94 2.66 -9.82 -13.76
CA LYS A 94 2.05 -9.26 -14.95
C LYS A 94 2.15 -7.73 -14.88
N CYS A 95 2.90 -7.13 -15.79
CA CYS A 95 3.08 -5.68 -15.87
C CYS A 95 1.92 -5.09 -16.68
N ASN A 96 0.77 -4.93 -16.04
CA ASN A 96 -0.50 -4.53 -16.66
C ASN A 96 -0.90 -3.07 -16.35
N ASP A 97 0.01 -2.26 -15.83
CA ASP A 97 -0.23 -0.88 -15.41
C ASP A 97 -1.44 -0.73 -14.46
N GLY A 98 -1.77 -1.78 -13.68
CA GLY A 98 -2.91 -1.83 -12.76
C GLY A 98 -2.79 -0.90 -11.55
N GLY A 99 -1.66 -0.22 -11.42
CA GLY A 99 -1.40 0.82 -10.43
C GLY A 99 -1.15 0.30 -9.02
N VAL A 100 -0.77 1.26 -8.17
CA VAL A 100 -0.64 1.11 -6.73
C VAL A 100 -1.90 1.62 -6.05
N ARG A 101 -2.28 1.03 -4.92
CA ARG A 101 -3.47 1.46 -4.17
C ARG A 101 -3.11 2.62 -3.25
N ILE A 102 -3.84 3.71 -3.36
CA ILE A 102 -3.79 4.83 -2.42
C ILE A 102 -5.01 4.77 -1.51
N VAL A 103 -4.75 4.85 -0.21
CA VAL A 103 -5.76 4.88 0.86
C VAL A 103 -5.60 6.21 1.58
N GLU A 104 -6.62 7.05 1.48
CA GLU A 104 -6.69 8.30 2.25
C GLU A 104 -7.60 8.08 3.44
N ALA A 105 -7.23 8.56 4.61
CA ALA A 105 -8.07 8.47 5.79
C ALA A 105 -7.79 9.62 6.77
N PHE A 106 -8.66 9.76 7.77
CA PHE A 106 -8.56 10.77 8.82
C PHE A 106 -8.52 10.11 10.19
N CYS A 107 -7.94 10.79 11.17
CA CYS A 107 -7.99 10.41 12.57
C CYS A 107 -8.23 11.67 13.40
N ASP A 108 -9.36 11.70 14.11
CA ASP A 108 -9.88 12.91 14.74
C ASP A 108 -9.52 13.01 16.23
N ASP A 109 -9.16 11.90 16.87
CA ASP A 109 -9.07 11.79 18.33
C ASP A 109 -7.71 11.28 18.84
N GLN A 110 -6.66 11.33 18.01
CA GLN A 110 -5.34 10.83 18.40
C GLN A 110 -4.17 11.65 17.87
N THR A 111 -3.21 11.94 18.74
CA THR A 111 -1.93 12.57 18.41
C THR A 111 -0.86 11.53 18.03
N ILE A 112 0.19 11.99 17.34
CA ILE A 112 1.35 11.14 17.03
C ILE A 112 1.99 10.56 18.30
N ALA A 113 2.11 11.35 19.36
CA ALA A 113 2.74 10.91 20.61
C ALA A 113 1.98 9.75 21.25
N GLU A 114 0.65 9.80 21.22
CA GLU A 114 -0.17 8.71 21.74
C GLU A 114 -0.11 7.46 20.85
N TRP A 115 -0.08 7.62 19.52
CA TRP A 115 0.18 6.50 18.61
C TRP A 115 1.52 5.83 18.86
N LEU A 116 2.57 6.59 19.13
CA LEU A 116 3.89 6.06 19.45
C LEU A 116 3.96 5.38 20.82
N ALA A 117 3.05 5.71 21.74
CA ALA A 117 2.96 5.11 23.06
C ALA A 117 2.15 3.80 23.07
N MET A 118 1.42 3.48 21.99
CA MET A 118 0.67 2.22 21.87
C MET A 118 1.58 1.03 21.56
N ASP A 119 1.08 -0.16 21.86
CA ASP A 119 1.73 -1.40 21.45
C ASP A 119 1.81 -1.49 19.91
N HIS A 120 2.96 -1.98 19.43
CA HIS A 120 3.29 -2.03 18.01
C HIS A 120 2.27 -2.78 17.17
N GLU A 121 1.79 -3.94 17.63
CA GLU A 121 0.87 -4.78 16.83
C GLU A 121 -0.48 -4.07 16.66
N SER A 122 -1.05 -3.59 17.77
CA SER A 122 -2.33 -2.87 17.77
C SER A 122 -2.29 -1.58 16.94
N ARG A 123 -1.16 -0.90 16.94
CA ARG A 123 -0.95 0.35 16.20
C ARG A 123 -0.81 0.09 14.70
N ASP A 124 0.03 -0.86 14.32
CA ASP A 124 0.38 -1.08 12.93
C ASP A 124 -0.82 -1.67 12.15
N ASP A 125 -1.71 -2.42 12.80
CA ASP A 125 -2.96 -2.86 12.18
C ASP A 125 -3.96 -1.73 11.93
N CYS A 126 -3.91 -0.64 12.71
CA CYS A 126 -4.72 0.56 12.45
C CYS A 126 -4.11 1.48 11.38
N LEU A 127 -2.78 1.64 11.42
CA LEU A 127 -2.08 2.65 10.63
C LEU A 127 -1.62 2.15 9.25
N ALA A 128 -1.52 0.83 9.06
CA ALA A 128 -1.14 0.23 7.79
C ALA A 128 -2.26 -0.64 7.24
N TYR A 129 -2.87 -0.16 6.15
CA TYR A 129 -3.95 -0.80 5.44
C TYR A 129 -3.58 -2.25 5.13
N GLY A 130 -4.22 -3.18 5.83
CA GLY A 130 -4.09 -4.60 5.61
C GLY A 130 -5.25 -5.08 4.75
N SER A 131 -5.04 -5.29 3.45
CA SER A 131 -5.82 -6.32 2.78
C SER A 131 -5.17 -7.65 3.09
N GLU A 132 -5.93 -8.61 3.61
CA GLU A 132 -5.50 -10.01 3.57
C GLU A 132 -5.08 -10.33 2.12
N LEU A 133 -4.02 -11.12 1.97
CA LEU A 133 -3.69 -11.69 0.67
C LEU A 133 -4.87 -12.57 0.25
N GLY A 134 -5.78 -11.98 -0.52
CA GLY A 134 -7.02 -12.62 -0.92
C GLY A 134 -6.75 -13.84 -1.80
N PRO A 135 -7.78 -14.68 -2.03
CA PRO A 135 -7.66 -15.82 -2.93
C PRO A 135 -7.22 -15.39 -4.35
N ASP A 136 -7.59 -14.17 -4.76
CA ASP A 136 -7.36 -13.66 -6.11
C ASP A 136 -6.16 -12.70 -6.20
N LEU A 137 -4.95 -13.26 -6.07
CA LEU A 137 -3.67 -12.54 -6.27
C LEU A 137 -3.59 -11.78 -7.61
N ALA A 138 -4.35 -12.25 -8.60
CA ALA A 138 -4.49 -11.64 -9.91
C ALA A 138 -5.05 -10.20 -9.88
N PHE A 139 -5.75 -9.81 -8.82
CA PHE A 139 -6.35 -8.48 -8.64
C PHE A 139 -5.71 -7.67 -7.52
N SER A 140 -4.95 -8.30 -6.61
CA SER A 140 -4.28 -7.66 -5.48
C SER A 140 -3.14 -6.73 -5.91
N PRO A 141 -3.20 -5.42 -5.61
CA PRO A 141 -2.08 -4.50 -5.81
C PRO A 141 -0.82 -4.96 -5.06
N LEU A 142 0.36 -4.75 -5.64
CA LEU A 142 1.62 -5.10 -4.96
C LEU A 142 2.02 -4.07 -3.91
N VAL A 143 1.56 -2.83 -4.08
CA VAL A 143 1.89 -1.70 -3.20
C VAL A 143 0.62 -0.98 -2.78
N PHE A 144 0.54 -0.73 -1.48
CA PHE A 144 -0.45 0.12 -0.84
C PHE A 144 0.27 1.30 -0.20
N VAL A 145 -0.25 2.50 -0.40
CA VAL A 145 0.20 3.71 0.28
C VAL A 145 -0.99 4.30 1.01
N GLN A 146 -0.94 4.24 2.33
CA GLN A 146 -1.95 4.87 3.18
C GLN A 146 -1.44 6.22 3.68
N VAL A 147 -2.28 7.23 3.58
CA VAL A 147 -2.04 8.58 4.11
C VAL A 147 -3.15 8.87 5.10
N ILE A 148 -2.78 8.98 6.38
CA ILE A 148 -3.69 9.38 7.45
C ILE A 148 -3.40 10.83 7.81
N ILE A 149 -4.43 11.67 7.77
CA ILE A 149 -4.37 13.05 8.23
C ILE A 149 -4.92 13.10 9.65
N LEU A 150 -4.11 13.56 10.60
CA LEU A 150 -4.55 13.81 11.97
C LEU A 150 -5.27 15.15 12.01
N VAL A 151 -6.52 15.15 12.48
CA VAL A 151 -7.39 16.33 12.60
C VAL A 151 -7.43 16.74 14.07
N THR A 152 -6.30 17.20 14.59
CA THR A 152 -6.15 17.68 15.98
C THR A 152 -5.69 19.13 16.02
#